data_AF-A0A822DVZ8-F1
#
_entry.id   AF-A0A822DVZ8-F1
#
_cell.length_a   1.000
_cell.length_b   1.000
_cell.length_c   1.000
_cell.angle_alpha   90.00
_cell.angle_beta   90.00
_cell.angle_gamma   90.00
#
_symmetry.space_group_name_H-M   'P 1'
#
loop_
_entity.id
_entity.type
_entity.pdbx_description
1 polymer ?
#
loop_
_entity_poly.entity_id
_entity_poly.type
_entity_poly.pdbx_seq_one_letter_code
_entity_poly.pdbx_strand_id
1 'polypeptide(L)' 'VIEPFAQALASREEANRTTRLLTIIFIRDRNNVGHEISGYIDYASRLKLDDFTQFFIGQNKLVPLTTDLSFYNWDTHMST' A
#
# COMPACT_ATOMS: atom_id res chain seq x y z
N VAL A 1 11.45 -16.58 5.49
CA VAL A 1 12.01 -15.26 5.87
C VAL A 1 10.92 -14.25 5.64
N ILE A 2 10.53 -13.48 6.66
CA ILE A 2 9.50 -12.44 6.51
C ILE A 2 10.12 -11.33 5.65
N GLU A 3 9.38 -10.86 4.66
CA GLU A 3 9.85 -9.85 3.71
C GLU A 3 10.03 -8.49 4.43
N PRO A 4 11.12 -7.75 4.19
CA PRO A 4 11.45 -6.53 4.94
C PRO A 4 10.36 -5.44 4.90
N PHE A 5 9.67 -5.28 3.77
CA PHE A 5 8.56 -4.33 3.65
C PHE A 5 7.36 -4.74 4.52
N ALA A 6 6.95 -6.01 4.48
CA ALA A 6 5.91 -6.54 5.36
C ALA A 6 6.27 -6.36 6.85
N GLN A 7 7.53 -6.59 7.24
CA GLN A 7 7.99 -6.37 8.60
C GLN A 7 7.93 -4.89 9.02
N ALA A 8 8.29 -3.97 8.12
CA ALA A 8 8.22 -2.54 8.36
C ALA A 8 6.78 -2.03 8.51
N LEU A 9 5.82 -2.60 7.76
CA LEU A 9 4.41 -2.30 7.91
C LEU A 9 3.88 -2.83 9.25
N ALA A 10 4.16 -4.09 9.58
CA ALA A 10 3.72 -4.72 10.83
C ALA A 10 4.23 -3.95 12.06
N SER A 11 5.48 -3.49 12.06
CA SER A 11 6.04 -2.72 13.17
C SER A 11 5.37 -1.34 13.38
N ARG A 12 4.62 -0.85 12.39
CA ARG A 12 3.96 0.47 12.39
C ARG A 12 2.45 0.37 12.55
N GLU A 13 1.87 -0.83 12.46
CA GLU A 13 0.43 -1.04 12.38
C GLU A 13 -0.31 -0.44 13.57
N GLU A 14 0.04 -0.84 14.80
CA GLU A 14 -0.64 -0.37 16.01
C GLU A 14 -0.60 1.16 16.14
N ALA A 15 0.56 1.76 15.88
CA ALA A 15 0.74 3.19 15.96
C ALA A 15 -0.08 3.95 14.90
N ASN A 16 -0.24 3.40 13.69
CA ASN A 16 -1.11 3.98 12.66
C ASN A 16 -2.60 3.78 12.98
N ARG A 17 -3.00 2.61 13.49
CA ARG A 17 -4.40 2.34 13.91
C ARG A 17 -4.86 3.26 15.03
N THR A 18 -3.94 3.63 15.92
CA THR A 18 -4.20 4.53 17.06
C THR A 18 -3.88 6.00 16.76
N THR A 19 -3.52 6.33 15.51
CA THR A 19 -3.17 7.70 15.08
C THR A 19 -1.98 8.32 15.85
N ARG A 20 -1.13 7.48 16.48
CA ARG A 20 0.11 7.90 17.14
C ARG A 20 1.27 8.08 16.16
N LEU A 21 1.15 7.48 14.98
CA LEU A 21 2.08 7.62 13.87
C LEU A 21 1.27 7.81 12.58
N LEU A 22 1.71 8.71 11.72
CA LEU A 22 1.17 8.87 10.37
C LEU A 22 2.22 8.37 9.38
N THR A 23 1.85 7.37 8.59
CA THR A 23 2.73 6.77 7.58
C THR A 23 2.12 6.95 6.20
N ILE A 24 2.85 7.64 5.32
CA ILE A 24 2.58 7.66 3.89
C ILE A 24 3.53 6.68 3.20
N ILE A 25 2.99 5.76 2.41
CA ILE A 25 3.75 4.75 1.68
C ILE A 25 3.77 5.15 0.21
N PHE A 26 4.95 5.32 -0.36
CA PHE A 26 5.09 5.40 -1.81
C PHE A 26 5.32 3.99 -2.37
N ILE A 27 4.56 3.61 -3.39
CA ILE A 27 4.76 2.36 -4.13
C ILE A 27 4.87 2.68 -5.61
N ARG A 28 5.83 2.04 -6.28
CA ARG A 28 5.90 1.91 -7.74
C ARG A 28 6.19 0.45 -8.04
N ASP A 29 5.23 -0.24 -8.66
CA ASP A 29 5.34 -1.66 -9.02
C ASP A 29 4.48 -1.92 -10.28
N ARG A 30 4.50 -3.16 -10.77
CA ARG A 30 3.63 -3.63 -11.84
C ARG A 30 2.41 -4.34 -11.27
N ASN A 31 1.23 -4.00 -11.79
CA ASN A 31 0.00 -4.71 -11.46
C ASN A 31 -0.04 -6.09 -12.13
N ASN A 32 -1.11 -6.87 -11.87
CA ASN A 32 -1.26 -8.23 -12.39
C ASN A 32 -1.33 -8.32 -13.94
N VAL A 33 -1.62 -7.20 -14.62
CA VAL A 33 -1.66 -7.12 -16.10
C VAL A 33 -0.30 -6.70 -16.67
N GLY A 34 0.67 -6.34 -15.81
CA GLY A 34 2.02 -5.94 -16.18
C GLY A 34 2.22 -4.43 -16.37
N HIS A 35 1.15 -3.62 -16.21
CA HIS A 35 1.26 -2.16 -16.26
C HIS A 35 2.00 -1.64 -15.05
N GLU A 36 2.89 -0.68 -15.28
CA GLU A 36 3.56 0.05 -14.24
C GLU A 36 2.62 1.07 -13.62
N ILE A 37 2.48 0.99 -12.30
CA ILE A 37 1.62 1.87 -11.51
C ILE A 37 2.42 2.46 -10.36
N SER A 38 2.06 3.67 -9.95
CA SER A 38 2.63 4.30 -8.78
C SER A 38 1.62 5.14 -8.02
N GLY A 39 1.87 5.36 -6.74
CA GLY A 39 0.99 6.18 -5.91
C GLY A 39 1.47 6.30 -4.47
N TYR A 40 0.86 7.25 -3.78
CA TYR A 40 1.01 7.48 -2.34
C TYR A 40 -0.21 6.91 -1.61
N ILE A 41 0.03 6.08 -0.61
CA ILE A 41 -0.99 5.42 0.21
C ILE A 41 -0.92 6.01 1.62
N ASP A 42 -2.05 6.47 2.14
CA ASP A 42 -2.19 6.72 3.58
C ASP A 42 -2.41 5.38 4.27
N TYR A 43 -1.40 4.95 5.04
CA TYR A 43 -1.42 3.64 5.69
C TYR A 43 -2.54 3.52 6.73
N ALA A 44 -2.77 4.56 7.53
CA ALA A 44 -3.81 4.55 8.55
C ALA A 44 -5.21 4.49 7.92
N SER A 45 -5.41 5.19 6.80
CA SER A 45 -6.64 5.11 6.02
C SER A 45 -6.84 3.72 5.42
N ARG A 46 -5.79 3.11 4.85
CA ARG A 46 -5.88 1.75 4.27
C ARG A 46 -6.15 0.66 5.31
N LEU A 47 -5.53 0.75 6.49
CA LEU A 47 -5.74 -0.18 7.61
C LEU A 47 -7.19 -0.20 8.11
N LYS A 48 -7.98 0.86 7.87
CA LYS A 48 -9.40 0.92 8.24
C LYS A 48 -10.32 0.28 7.20
N LEU A 49 -9.93 0.31 5.93
CA LEU A 49 -10.76 -0.12 4.82
C LEU A 49 -10.49 -1.57 4.42
N ASP A 50 -9.26 -2.06 4.61
CA ASP A 50 -8.81 -3.36 4.13
C ASP A 50 -8.33 -4.29 5.25
N ASP A 51 -8.44 -5.59 5.03
CA ASP A 51 -7.77 -6.62 5.84
C ASP A 51 -6.31 -6.77 5.40
N PHE A 52 -5.40 -6.28 6.24
CA PHE A 52 -3.96 -6.32 5.98
C PHE A 52 -3.31 -7.68 6.25
N THR A 53 -4.04 -8.64 6.82
CA THR A 53 -3.53 -9.99 7.09
C THR A 53 -2.93 -10.62 5.84
N GLN A 54 -3.59 -10.43 4.69
CA GLN A 54 -3.18 -10.96 3.39
C GLN A 54 -1.83 -10.42 2.90
N PHE A 55 -1.48 -9.17 3.24
CA PHE A 55 -0.19 -8.59 2.91
C PHE A 55 0.91 -9.09 3.85
N PHE A 56 0.60 -9.26 5.14
CA PHE A 56 1.57 -9.76 6.13
C PHE A 56 1.95 -11.22 5.94
N ILE A 57 1.00 -12.05 5.50
CA ILE A 57 1.28 -13.46 5.15
C ILE A 57 1.85 -13.63 3.74
N GLY A 58 2.01 -12.54 2.98
CA GLY A 58 2.60 -12.54 1.64
C GLY A 58 1.72 -13.14 0.55
N GLN A 59 0.41 -13.27 0.78
CA GLN A 59 -0.53 -13.79 -0.23
C GLN A 59 -0.89 -12.73 -1.28
N ASN A 60 -0.92 -11.45 -0.87
CA ASN A 60 -1.16 -10.33 -1.77
C ASN A 60 -0.02 -9.31 -1.70
N LYS A 61 0.19 -8.58 -2.80
CA LYS A 61 1.05 -7.40 -2.83
C LYS A 61 0.23 -6.15 -2.55
N LEU A 62 0.75 -5.26 -1.72
CA LEU A 62 0.17 -3.92 -1.57
C LEU A 62 0.49 -3.12 -2.83
N VAL A 63 -0.54 -2.64 -3.51
CA VAL A 63 -0.43 -1.82 -4.73
C VAL A 63 -1.30 -0.58 -4.60
N PRO A 64 -0.93 0.56 -5.24
CA PRO A 64 -1.76 1.75 -5.27
C PRO A 64 -3.12 1.49 -5.92
N LEU A 65 -4.17 2.00 -5.29
CA LEU A 65 -5.52 2.08 -5.83
C LEU A 65 -5.89 3.52 -6.18
N THR A 66 -6.89 3.69 -7.05
CA THR A 66 -7.45 5.01 -7.41
C THR A 66 -8.13 5.73 -6.24
N THR A 67 -8.34 5.05 -5.12
CA THR A 67 -8.89 5.63 -3.88
C THR A 67 -7.81 6.05 -2.88
N ASP A 68 -6.54 5.78 -3.18
CA ASP A 68 -5.42 6.23 -2.35
C ASP A 68 -5.16 7.73 -2.57
N LEU A 69 -4.19 8.31 -1.84
CA LEU A 69 -3.89 9.74 -1.93
C LEU A 69 -3.45 10.18 -3.34
N SER A 70 -2.92 9.25 -4.12
CA SER A 70 -2.69 9.43 -5.55
C SER A 70 -2.56 8.08 -6.22
N PHE A 71 -2.91 8.05 -7.50
CA PHE A 71 -2.66 6.91 -8.37
C PHE A 71 -2.22 7.42 -9.73
N TYR A 72 -1.26 6.70 -10.33
CA TYR A 72 -0.84 6.91 -11.71
C TYR A 72 -0.55 5.57 -12.36
N ASN A 73 -1.15 5.34 -13.53
CA ASN A 73 -0.81 4.23 -14.41
C ASN A 73 0.03 4.76 -15.57
N TRP A 74 1.28 4.30 -15.67
CA TRP A 74 2.26 4.78 -16.65
C TRP A 74 1.98 4.30 -18.06
N ASP A 75 1.28 3.17 -18.22
CA ASP A 75 0.93 2.60 -19.52
C ASP A 75 -0.35 3.22 -20.10
N THR A 76 -1.32 3.56 -19.24
CA THR A 76 -2.61 4.14 -19.68
C THR A 76 -2.73 5.64 -19.47
N HIS A 77 -1.76 6.27 -18.79
CA HIS A 77 -1.77 7.66 -18.34
C HIS A 77 -2.99 8.04 -17.48
N MET A 78 -3.68 7.05 -16.89
CA MET A 78 -4.77 7.29 -15.96
C MET A 78 -4.22 7.79 -14.62
N SER A 79 -4.83 8.82 -14.06
CA SER A 79 -4.47 9.39 -12.77
C SER A 79 -5.67 9.81 -11.94
N THR A 80 -5.52 9.77 -10.62
CA THR A 80 -6.47 10.34 -9.64
C THR A 80 -5.71 11.08 -8.55
#